data_AF-A0A7C9AXX0-F1
#
_entry.id   AF-A0A7C9AXX0-F1
#
_cell.length_a   1.000
_cell.length_b   1.000
_cell.length_c   1.000
_cell.angle_alpha   90.00
_cell.angle_beta   90.00
_cell.angle_gamma   90.00
#
_symmetry.space_group_name_H-M   'P 1'
#
loop_
_entity.id
_entity.type
_entity.pdbx_description
1 polymer ?
#
loop_
_entity_poly.entity_id
_entity_poly.type
_entity_poly.pdbx_seq_one_letter_code
_entity_poly.pdbx_strand_id
1 'polypeptide(L)'
;MRLWVCVSDQYPNQWNVKSILANILRVTNEKDVDECGTLMEQVVQKLREKLERSKYLLVLDDVWNEDNFKWRALEEKLLGLGQRGSRIVVTTRSKNTAIAVGSKVIYELEGLSKEDSWRLFEAIVGRGQPIPHDLVDIGKDILKRCANVPLAIKVIGSLLCGQGKSKWESFQRHILSEIRKEENDILPILM
;
A
#
# COMPACT_ATOMS: atom_id res chain seq x y z
N MET A 1 9.36 0.44 -19.61
CA MET A 1 7.91 0.22 -19.37
C MET A 1 7.63 0.18 -17.88
N ARG A 2 6.43 0.59 -17.42
CA ARG A 2 6.01 0.54 -16.01
C ARG A 2 4.64 -0.13 -15.94
N LEU A 3 4.48 -1.12 -15.09
CA LEU A 3 3.28 -1.93 -14.93
C LEU A 3 2.89 -1.96 -13.44
N TRP A 4 1.60 -1.90 -13.15
CA TRP A 4 1.06 -1.98 -11.79
C TRP A 4 -0.12 -2.95 -11.77
N VAL A 5 -0.06 -3.95 -10.90
CA VAL A 5 -1.11 -4.97 -10.75
C VAL A 5 -1.43 -5.12 -9.27
N CYS A 6 -2.70 -4.93 -8.91
CA CYS A 6 -3.21 -5.23 -7.58
C CYS A 6 -3.53 -6.73 -7.52
N VAL A 7 -2.95 -7.45 -6.56
CA VAL A 7 -3.16 -8.91 -6.41
C VAL A 7 -4.32 -9.18 -5.46
N SER A 8 -4.36 -8.50 -4.30
CA SER A 8 -5.43 -8.57 -3.29
C SER A 8 -5.93 -9.99 -3.00
N ASP A 9 -5.00 -10.90 -2.72
CA ASP A 9 -5.22 -12.32 -2.43
C ASP A 9 -5.49 -12.60 -0.93
N GLN A 10 -6.12 -11.65 -0.26
CA GLN A 10 -6.35 -11.66 1.20
C GLN A 10 -7.21 -12.83 1.67
N TYR A 11 -8.08 -13.37 0.82
CA TYR A 11 -8.97 -14.46 1.19
C TYR A 11 -8.41 -15.83 0.76
N PRO A 12 -8.73 -16.90 1.50
CA PRO A 12 -8.28 -18.25 1.16
C PRO A 12 -8.57 -18.60 -0.31
N ASN A 13 -7.60 -19.23 -0.97
CA ASN A 13 -7.68 -19.72 -2.35
C ASN A 13 -7.73 -18.65 -3.46
N GLN A 14 -7.45 -17.39 -3.16
CA GLN A 14 -7.38 -16.34 -4.20
C GLN A 14 -6.04 -16.30 -4.97
N TRP A 15 -4.96 -16.84 -4.38
CA TRP A 15 -3.68 -16.91 -5.09
C TRP A 15 -3.78 -17.80 -6.31
N ASN A 16 -3.68 -17.19 -7.49
CA ASN A 16 -3.69 -17.88 -8.76
C ASN A 16 -2.66 -17.26 -9.71
N VAL A 17 -1.59 -18.01 -10.00
CA VAL A 17 -0.49 -17.57 -10.88
C VAL A 17 -1.01 -17.17 -12.26
N LYS A 18 -1.95 -17.94 -12.84
CA LYS A 18 -2.51 -17.64 -14.16
C LYS A 18 -3.25 -16.30 -14.13
N SER A 19 -4.08 -16.05 -13.12
CA SER A 19 -4.82 -14.80 -12.99
C SER A 19 -3.88 -13.60 -12.81
N ILE A 20 -2.82 -13.74 -12.02
CA ILE A 20 -1.80 -12.69 -11.85
C ILE A 20 -1.13 -12.38 -13.21
N LEU A 21 -0.67 -13.41 -13.93
CA LEU A 21 -0.05 -13.25 -15.25
C LEU A 21 -1.01 -12.63 -16.27
N ALA A 22 -2.29 -13.03 -16.27
CA ALA A 22 -3.31 -12.46 -17.14
C ALA A 22 -3.55 -10.97 -16.83
N ASN A 23 -3.59 -10.60 -15.54
CA ASN A 23 -3.69 -9.21 -15.12
C ASN A 23 -2.47 -8.37 -15.54
N ILE A 24 -1.26 -8.92 -15.44
CA ILE A 24 -0.03 -8.27 -15.96
C ILE A 24 -0.16 -8.05 -17.47
N LEU A 25 -0.64 -9.05 -18.21
CA LEU A 25 -0.80 -8.93 -19.66
C LEU A 25 -1.86 -7.87 -20.02
N ARG A 26 -2.98 -7.82 -19.28
CA ARG A 26 -4.04 -6.82 -19.48
C ARG A 26 -3.53 -5.39 -19.35
N VAL A 27 -2.67 -5.11 -18.37
CA VAL A 27 -2.07 -3.76 -18.20
C VAL A 27 -1.04 -3.41 -19.27
N THR A 28 -0.65 -4.35 -20.14
CA THR A 28 0.17 -4.07 -21.34
C THR A 28 -0.66 -3.65 -22.57
N ASN A 29 -1.96 -3.39 -22.41
CA ASN A 29 -2.94 -3.06 -23.46
C ASN A 29 -3.23 -4.21 -24.45
N GLU A 30 -3.01 -5.45 -24.03
CA GLU A 30 -3.45 -6.63 -24.80
C GLU A 30 -4.94 -6.88 -24.50
N LYS A 31 -5.80 -6.70 -25.51
CA LYS A 31 -7.27 -6.80 -25.36
C LYS A 31 -7.81 -8.23 -25.53
N ASP A 32 -6.99 -9.15 -26.04
CA ASP A 32 -7.39 -10.54 -26.35
C ASP A 32 -6.87 -11.55 -25.32
N VAL A 33 -7.24 -11.38 -24.05
CA VAL A 33 -6.97 -12.37 -23.00
C VAL A 33 -8.28 -12.77 -22.35
N ASP A 34 -8.87 -13.86 -22.85
CA ASP A 34 -9.92 -14.54 -22.12
C ASP A 34 -9.29 -15.39 -21.00
N GLU A 35 -9.52 -15.02 -19.75
CA GLU A 35 -9.02 -15.72 -18.56
C GLU A 35 -9.54 -17.17 -18.48
N CYS A 36 -10.70 -17.44 -19.08
CA CYS A 36 -11.41 -18.71 -18.97
C CYS A 36 -10.86 -19.76 -19.96
N GLY A 37 -10.66 -19.41 -21.24
CA GLY A 37 -10.23 -20.34 -22.29
C GLY A 37 -8.72 -20.40 -22.57
N THR A 38 -7.93 -19.41 -22.15
CA THR A 38 -6.51 -19.33 -22.54
C THR A 38 -5.64 -20.28 -21.70
N LEU A 39 -4.78 -21.09 -22.32
CA LEU A 39 -3.85 -21.97 -21.61
C LEU A 39 -2.73 -21.14 -20.92
N MET A 40 -2.17 -21.62 -19.80
CA MET A 40 -1.13 -20.89 -19.05
C MET A 40 0.08 -20.53 -19.93
N GLU A 41 0.50 -21.47 -20.79
CA GLU A 41 1.61 -21.32 -21.72
C GLU A 41 1.38 -20.18 -22.71
N GLN A 42 0.14 -19.97 -23.15
CA GLN A 42 -0.21 -18.87 -24.06
C GLN A 42 -0.10 -17.51 -23.36
N VAL A 43 -0.53 -17.43 -22.08
CA VAL A 43 -0.38 -16.20 -21.29
C VAL A 43 1.11 -15.85 -21.11
N VAL A 44 1.94 -16.84 -20.76
CA VAL A 44 3.39 -16.66 -20.60
C VAL A 44 4.05 -16.26 -21.92
N GLN A 45 3.66 -16.87 -23.04
CA GLN A 45 4.21 -16.55 -24.35
C GLN A 45 3.87 -15.12 -24.79
N LYS A 46 2.62 -14.69 -24.63
CA LYS A 46 2.20 -13.30 -24.90
C LYS A 46 2.95 -12.30 -24.02
N LEU A 47 3.11 -12.60 -22.73
CA LEU A 47 3.93 -11.78 -21.84
C LEU A 47 5.39 -11.70 -22.32
N ARG A 48 5.98 -12.83 -22.76
CA ARG A 48 7.33 -12.83 -23.30
C ARG A 48 7.46 -11.90 -24.50
N GLU A 49 6.57 -11.99 -25.48
CA GLU A 49 6.58 -11.13 -26.67
C GLU A 49 6.50 -9.63 -26.33
N LYS A 50 5.72 -9.27 -25.31
CA LYS A 50 5.61 -7.88 -24.84
C LYS A 50 6.82 -7.41 -24.04
N LEU A 51 7.35 -8.29 -23.19
CA LEU A 51 8.35 -7.91 -22.20
C LEU A 51 9.78 -8.05 -22.72
N GLU A 52 10.09 -9.07 -23.53
CA GLU A 52 11.46 -9.48 -23.93
C GLU A 52 12.31 -8.33 -24.48
N ARG A 53 11.72 -7.42 -25.26
CA ARG A 53 12.43 -6.28 -25.86
C ARG A 53 12.39 -5.01 -25.02
N SER A 54 11.84 -5.07 -23.81
CA SER A 54 11.63 -3.92 -22.94
C SER A 54 12.32 -4.11 -21.59
N LYS A 55 12.93 -3.03 -21.09
CA LYS A 55 13.25 -2.90 -19.66
C LYS A 55 11.98 -2.48 -18.94
N TYR A 56 11.51 -3.28 -17.98
CA TYR A 56 10.28 -3.01 -17.25
C TYR A 56 10.47 -2.87 -15.73
N LEU A 57 9.56 -2.12 -15.12
CA LEU A 57 9.32 -2.11 -13.69
C LEU A 57 7.90 -2.63 -13.47
N LEU A 58 7.75 -3.75 -12.78
CA LEU A 58 6.47 -4.33 -12.42
C LEU A 58 6.22 -4.15 -10.93
N VAL A 59 5.11 -3.55 -10.55
CA VAL A 59 4.64 -3.47 -9.17
C VAL A 59 3.51 -4.48 -8.98
N LEU A 60 3.70 -5.42 -8.06
CA LEU A 60 2.67 -6.30 -7.54
C LEU A 60 2.22 -5.74 -6.19
N ASP A 61 1.04 -5.13 -6.19
CA ASP A 61 0.52 -4.35 -5.07
C ASP A 61 -0.45 -5.18 -4.21
N ASP A 62 -0.42 -4.94 -2.90
CA ASP A 62 -1.32 -5.53 -1.90
C ASP A 62 -1.32 -7.07 -1.90
N VAL A 63 -0.14 -7.68 -1.72
CA VAL A 63 0.01 -9.15 -1.72
C VAL A 63 0.03 -9.74 -0.31
N TRP A 64 -0.57 -10.92 -0.14
CA TRP A 64 -0.77 -11.57 1.16
C TRP A 64 -0.33 -13.05 1.21
N ASN A 65 -0.15 -13.75 0.09
CA ASN A 65 0.25 -15.16 0.11
C ASN A 65 1.64 -15.39 0.74
N GLU A 66 1.68 -16.21 1.80
CA GLU A 66 2.89 -16.55 2.56
C GLU A 66 3.54 -17.87 2.12
N ASP A 67 3.05 -18.49 1.05
CA ASP A 67 3.55 -19.77 0.53
C ASP A 67 4.67 -19.55 -0.50
N ASN A 68 5.90 -19.91 -0.11
CA ASN A 68 7.10 -19.76 -0.93
C ASN A 68 7.06 -20.60 -2.23
N PHE A 69 6.40 -21.76 -2.24
CA PHE A 69 6.32 -22.59 -3.45
C PHE A 69 5.43 -21.93 -4.51
N LYS A 70 4.33 -21.34 -4.08
CA LYS A 70 3.44 -20.55 -4.94
C LYS A 70 4.13 -19.31 -5.51
N TRP A 71 4.98 -18.66 -4.72
CA TRP A 71 5.83 -17.56 -5.19
C TRP A 71 6.85 -18.00 -6.22
N ARG A 72 7.58 -19.09 -5.97
CA ARG A 72 8.52 -19.66 -6.94
C ARG A 72 7.86 -19.98 -8.27
N ALA A 73 6.64 -20.52 -8.25
CA ALA A 73 5.90 -20.79 -9.48
C ALA A 73 5.61 -19.52 -10.29
N LEU A 74 5.29 -18.39 -9.65
CA LEU A 74 5.14 -17.10 -10.32
C LEU A 74 6.50 -16.55 -10.79
N GLU A 75 7.50 -16.61 -9.92
CA GLU A 75 8.86 -16.14 -10.17
C GLU A 75 9.46 -16.83 -11.40
N GLU A 76 9.36 -18.17 -11.51
CA GLU A 76 9.83 -18.95 -12.66
C GLU A 76 9.20 -18.54 -13.98
N LYS A 77 7.95 -18.03 -13.98
CA LYS A 77 7.30 -17.55 -15.21
C LYS A 77 7.69 -16.12 -15.57
N LEU A 78 8.11 -15.32 -14.59
CA LEU A 78 8.51 -13.92 -14.79
C LEU A 78 10.03 -13.76 -14.97
N LEU A 79 10.84 -14.66 -14.40
CA LEU A 79 12.28 -14.67 -14.53
C LEU A 79 12.68 -14.87 -15.99
N GLY A 80 13.63 -14.06 -16.45
CA GLY A 80 14.08 -14.07 -17.84
C GLY A 80 13.14 -13.38 -18.81
N LEU A 81 11.99 -12.87 -18.36
CA LEU A 81 11.23 -11.92 -19.15
C LEU A 81 11.94 -10.55 -19.14
N GLY A 82 12.00 -9.94 -20.31
CA GLY A 82 12.54 -8.60 -20.52
C GLY A 82 14.04 -8.43 -20.42
N GLN A 83 14.47 -7.19 -20.67
CA GLN A 83 15.88 -6.84 -20.76
C GLN A 83 16.56 -6.74 -19.40
N ARG A 84 17.90 -6.85 -19.40
CA ARG A 84 18.72 -6.63 -18.21
C ARG A 84 18.38 -5.29 -17.56
N GLY A 85 18.16 -5.32 -16.25
CA GLY A 85 17.77 -4.15 -15.48
C GLY A 85 16.27 -4.02 -15.24
N SER A 86 15.45 -4.96 -15.73
CA SER A 86 14.06 -5.09 -15.28
C SER A 86 13.99 -5.39 -13.78
N ARG A 87 12.91 -4.93 -13.14
CA ARG A 87 12.69 -5.04 -11.69
C ARG A 87 11.24 -5.38 -11.39
N ILE A 88 11.04 -6.17 -10.35
CA ILE A 88 9.74 -6.45 -9.76
C ILE A 88 9.78 -5.87 -8.34
N VAL A 89 8.75 -5.13 -7.97
CA VAL A 89 8.53 -4.60 -6.63
C VAL A 89 7.24 -5.23 -6.12
N VAL A 90 7.29 -5.77 -4.91
CA VAL A 90 6.12 -6.32 -4.23
C VAL A 90 5.82 -5.42 -3.03
N THR A 91 4.56 -5.02 -2.86
CA THR A 91 4.11 -4.35 -1.64
C THR A 91 3.22 -5.30 -0.85
N THR A 92 3.37 -5.30 0.47
CA THR A 92 2.60 -6.14 1.39
C THR A 92 2.55 -5.49 2.76
N ARG A 93 1.51 -5.81 3.54
CA ARG A 93 1.42 -5.45 4.95
C ARG A 93 2.00 -6.54 5.88
N SER A 94 2.26 -7.75 5.36
CA SER A 94 2.77 -8.88 6.13
C SER A 94 4.28 -9.04 5.94
N LYS A 95 5.03 -9.03 7.06
CA LYS A 95 6.45 -9.36 7.06
C LYS A 95 6.70 -10.81 6.60
N ASN A 96 5.79 -11.73 6.94
CA ASN A 96 5.88 -13.12 6.50
C ASN A 96 5.73 -13.24 5.00
N THR A 97 4.77 -12.52 4.38
CA THR A 97 4.66 -12.46 2.92
C THR A 97 5.95 -11.90 2.28
N ALA A 98 6.54 -10.83 2.85
CA ALA A 98 7.78 -10.26 2.34
C ALA A 98 8.95 -11.26 2.39
N ILE A 99 9.04 -12.07 3.45
CA ILE A 99 10.01 -13.17 3.58
C ILE A 99 9.71 -14.27 2.56
N ALA A 100 8.43 -14.61 2.37
CA ALA A 100 7.98 -15.68 1.49
C ALA A 100 8.27 -15.43 0.01
N VAL A 101 8.20 -14.16 -0.42
CA VAL A 101 8.63 -13.70 -1.75
C VAL A 101 10.10 -14.08 -2.03
N GLY A 102 10.93 -14.21 -0.99
CA GLY A 102 12.33 -14.61 -1.14
C GLY A 102 13.24 -13.51 -1.73
N SER A 103 12.81 -12.24 -1.68
CA SER A 103 13.62 -11.11 -2.14
C SER A 103 14.88 -10.93 -1.29
N LYS A 104 16.00 -10.60 -1.93
CA LYS A 104 17.26 -10.22 -1.24
C LYS A 104 17.17 -8.85 -0.55
N VAL A 105 16.21 -8.03 -0.94
CA VAL A 105 16.01 -6.66 -0.42
C VAL A 105 14.57 -6.52 0.05
N ILE A 106 14.40 -6.29 1.34
CA ILE A 106 13.13 -5.94 1.97
C ILE A 106 13.29 -4.52 2.49
N TYR A 107 12.37 -3.63 2.10
CA TYR A 107 12.32 -2.27 2.60
C TYR A 107 11.09 -2.13 3.49
N GLU A 108 11.32 -2.02 4.80
CA GLU A 108 10.26 -1.76 5.78
C GLU A 108 9.93 -0.26 5.76
N LEU A 109 8.71 0.08 5.35
CA LEU A 109 8.28 1.47 5.29
C LEU A 109 7.88 1.94 6.69
N GLU A 110 8.63 2.90 7.21
CA GLU A 110 8.31 3.57 8.47
C GLU A 110 7.21 4.62 8.31
N GLY A 111 6.59 5.01 9.42
CA GLY A 111 5.72 6.19 9.47
C GLY A 111 6.48 7.48 9.16
N LEU A 112 5.75 8.58 9.00
CA LEU A 112 6.36 9.89 8.77
C LEU A 112 7.19 10.35 9.98
N SER A 113 8.10 11.30 9.76
CA SER A 113 8.69 12.06 10.85
C SER A 113 7.61 12.84 11.61
N LYS A 114 7.88 13.29 12.84
CA LYS A 114 6.93 14.12 13.59
C LYS A 114 6.69 15.45 12.88
N GLU A 115 7.74 15.99 12.28
CA GLU A 115 7.76 17.24 11.52
C GLU A 115 6.92 17.11 10.26
N ASP A 116 7.08 16.04 9.48
CA ASP A 116 6.29 15.80 8.27
C ASP A 116 4.85 15.40 8.60
N SER A 117 4.62 14.69 9.71
CA SER A 117 3.27 14.43 10.22
C SER A 117 2.53 15.72 10.54
N TRP A 118 3.21 16.66 11.21
CA TRP A 118 2.66 17.98 11.49
C TRP A 118 2.39 18.76 10.19
N ARG A 119 3.35 18.80 9.26
CA ARG A 119 3.18 19.48 7.96
C ARG A 119 2.00 18.93 7.17
N LEU A 120 1.82 17.60 7.14
CA LEU A 120 0.68 16.97 6.47
C LEU A 120 -0.63 17.39 7.12
N PHE A 121 -0.72 17.30 8.45
CA PHE A 121 -1.91 17.69 9.20
C PHE A 121 -2.27 19.17 8.99
N GLU A 122 -1.26 20.04 9.06
CA GLU A 122 -1.40 21.48 8.87
C GLU A 122 -1.92 21.81 7.47
N ALA A 123 -1.35 21.16 6.44
CA ALA A 123 -1.80 21.33 5.06
C ALA A 123 -3.28 20.95 4.86
N ILE A 124 -3.76 19.89 5.52
CA ILE A 124 -5.14 19.42 5.42
C ILE A 124 -6.11 20.35 6.15
N VAL A 125 -5.83 20.65 7.41
CA VAL A 125 -6.72 21.45 8.25
C VAL A 125 -6.74 22.91 7.80
N GLY A 126 -5.54 23.48 7.59
CA GLY A 126 -5.37 24.89 7.26
C GLY A 126 -5.75 25.24 5.83
N ARG A 127 -5.96 24.24 4.95
CA ARG A 127 -6.24 24.44 3.51
C ARG A 127 -5.21 25.35 2.83
N GLY A 128 -3.94 25.21 3.23
CA GLY A 128 -2.84 26.05 2.74
C GLY A 128 -2.70 27.41 3.46
N GLN A 129 -3.45 27.64 4.55
CA GLN A 129 -3.26 28.77 5.46
C GLN A 129 -2.75 28.29 6.84
N PRO A 130 -2.04 29.14 7.59
CA PRO A 130 -1.62 28.81 8.95
C PRO A 130 -2.81 28.52 9.87
N ILE A 131 -2.67 27.51 10.72
CA ILE A 131 -3.67 27.19 11.74
C ILE A 131 -3.57 28.21 12.90
N PRO A 132 -4.69 28.64 13.51
CA PRO A 132 -4.67 29.45 14.73
C PRO A 132 -3.75 28.86 15.81
N HIS A 133 -2.94 29.73 16.44
CA HIS A 133 -1.93 29.32 17.42
C HIS A 133 -2.52 28.51 18.58
N ASP A 134 -3.76 28.79 18.98
CA ASP A 134 -4.44 28.11 20.08
C ASP A 134 -4.95 26.70 19.73
N LEU A 135 -4.89 26.30 18.46
CA LEU A 135 -5.18 24.94 18.00
C LEU A 135 -3.90 24.12 17.75
N VAL A 136 -2.73 24.75 17.73
CA VAL A 136 -1.47 24.08 17.41
C VAL A 136 -1.15 22.98 18.42
N ASP A 137 -1.22 23.30 19.71
CA ASP A 137 -0.91 22.34 20.78
C ASP A 137 -1.94 21.21 20.82
N ILE A 138 -3.23 21.52 20.63
CA ILE A 138 -4.30 20.52 20.55
C ILE A 138 -4.06 19.58 19.36
N GLY A 139 -3.71 20.12 18.20
CA GLY A 139 -3.41 19.34 17.00
C GLY A 139 -2.21 18.41 17.19
N LYS A 140 -1.13 18.91 17.79
CA LYS A 140 0.07 18.11 18.10
C LYS A 140 -0.25 16.96 19.06
N ASP A 141 -1.11 17.18 20.04
CA ASP A 141 -1.55 16.14 20.95
C ASP A 141 -2.42 15.08 20.26
N ILE A 142 -3.32 15.51 19.37
CA ILE A 142 -4.14 14.59 18.56
C ILE A 142 -3.24 13.71 17.66
N LEU A 143 -2.21 14.30 17.04
CA LEU A 143 -1.30 13.58 16.13
C LEU A 143 -0.49 12.48 16.79
N LYS A 144 -0.25 12.54 18.10
CA LYS A 144 0.42 11.46 18.84
C LYS A 144 -0.30 10.11 18.67
N ARG A 145 -1.60 10.13 18.35
CA ARG A 145 -2.45 8.93 18.18
C ARG A 145 -2.56 8.46 16.73
N CYS A 146 -2.02 9.21 15.78
CA CYS A 146 -1.91 8.76 14.39
C CYS A 146 -0.75 7.80 14.17
N ALA A 147 0.13 7.58 15.16
CA ALA A 147 1.36 6.79 15.03
C ALA A 147 2.20 7.18 13.79
N ASN A 148 2.16 8.46 13.41
CA ASN A 148 2.74 9.01 12.19
C ASN A 148 2.30 8.32 10.87
N VAL A 149 1.17 7.60 10.87
CA VAL A 149 0.60 6.96 9.69
C VAL A 149 -0.07 8.03 8.82
N PRO A 150 0.38 8.26 7.57
CA PRO A 150 -0.16 9.31 6.70
C PRO A 150 -1.68 9.26 6.55
N LEU A 151 -2.25 8.05 6.44
CA LEU A 151 -3.68 7.86 6.27
C LEU A 151 -4.48 8.25 7.52
N ALA A 152 -4.02 7.88 8.73
CA ALA A 152 -4.67 8.29 9.97
C ALA A 152 -4.66 9.82 10.11
N ILE A 153 -3.51 10.44 9.83
CA ILE A 153 -3.36 11.91 9.83
C ILE A 153 -4.35 12.54 8.87
N LYS A 154 -4.49 11.97 7.67
CA LYS A 154 -5.42 12.47 6.65
C LYS A 154 -6.87 12.41 7.12
N VAL A 155 -7.30 11.27 7.64
CA VAL A 155 -8.68 11.10 8.12
C VAL A 155 -8.98 12.08 9.26
N ILE A 156 -8.11 12.16 10.27
CA ILE A 156 -8.32 13.05 11.42
C ILE A 156 -8.26 14.52 11.01
N GLY A 157 -7.27 14.90 10.19
CA GLY A 157 -7.17 16.26 9.66
C GLY A 157 -8.42 16.65 8.87
N SER A 158 -8.96 15.73 8.05
CA SER A 158 -10.21 15.97 7.31
C SER A 158 -11.43 16.12 8.22
N LEU A 159 -11.52 15.36 9.31
CA LEU A 159 -12.60 15.47 10.29
C LEU A 159 -12.57 16.81 11.07
N LEU A 160 -11.38 17.34 11.32
CA LEU A 160 -11.17 18.58 12.06
C LEU A 160 -11.15 19.84 11.17
N CYS A 161 -10.99 19.67 9.87
CA CYS A 161 -10.97 20.75 8.89
C CYS A 161 -12.26 21.59 8.97
N GLY A 162 -12.11 22.91 9.15
CA GLY A 162 -13.24 23.85 9.26
C GLY A 162 -14.03 23.75 10.58
N GLN A 163 -13.59 22.93 11.54
CA GLN A 163 -14.24 22.82 12.84
C GLN A 163 -13.71 23.87 13.82
N GLY A 164 -14.57 24.36 14.71
CA GLY A 164 -14.18 25.26 15.79
C GLY A 164 -13.40 24.55 16.92
N LYS A 165 -12.73 25.33 17.75
CA LYS A 165 -11.90 24.86 18.88
C LYS A 165 -12.59 23.85 19.79
N SER A 166 -13.87 24.07 20.11
CA SER A 166 -14.63 23.17 20.98
C SER A 166 -14.69 21.73 20.45
N LYS A 167 -14.75 21.55 19.12
CA LYS A 167 -14.74 20.23 18.48
C LYS A 167 -13.37 19.58 18.58
N TRP A 168 -12.30 20.35 18.44
CA TRP A 168 -10.92 19.89 18.60
C TRP A 168 -10.66 19.39 20.01
N GLU A 169 -11.02 20.19 21.02
CA GLU A 169 -10.87 19.81 22.43
C GLU A 169 -11.73 18.59 22.79
N SER A 170 -12.95 18.51 22.24
CA SER A 170 -13.81 17.34 22.43
C SER A 170 -13.19 16.08 21.84
N PHE A 171 -12.63 16.18 20.63
CA PHE A 171 -11.93 15.09 19.97
C PHE A 171 -10.65 14.69 20.72
N GLN A 172 -9.85 15.65 21.18
CA GLN A 172 -8.68 15.41 22.03
C GLN A 172 -9.08 14.67 23.30
N ARG A 173 -10.11 15.12 24.02
CA ARG A 173 -10.60 14.43 25.24
C ARG A 173 -11.09 13.01 24.97
N HIS A 174 -11.80 12.79 23.86
CA HIS A 174 -12.26 11.46 23.46
C HIS A 174 -11.08 10.52 23.18
N ILE A 175 -10.10 11.00 22.42
CA ILE A 175 -8.88 10.24 22.13
C ILE A 175 -8.12 9.93 23.44
N LEU A 176 -7.99 10.90 24.35
CA LEU A 176 -7.31 10.73 25.64
C LEU A 176 -8.05 9.77 26.57
N SER A 177 -9.39 9.68 26.48
CA SER A 177 -10.17 8.74 27.29
C SER A 177 -10.05 7.30 26.79
N GLU A 178 -9.85 7.10 25.48
CA GLU A 178 -9.52 5.80 24.89
C GLU A 178 -8.10 5.34 25.26
N ILE A 179 -7.13 6.25 25.40
CA ILE A 179 -5.75 5.92 25.88
C ILE A 179 -5.77 5.22 27.23
N ARG A 180 -6.71 5.56 28.12
CA ARG A 180 -6.83 4.91 29.44
C ARG A 180 -7.38 3.49 29.36
N LYS A 181 -7.89 3.05 28.21
CA LYS A 181 -8.52 1.75 28.02
C LYS A 181 -7.67 0.77 27.21
N GLU A 182 -6.82 1.25 26.30
CA GLU A 182 -6.01 0.42 25.41
C GLU A 182 -4.56 0.91 25.38
N GLU A 183 -3.66 0.17 26.03
CA GLU A 183 -2.22 0.34 25.89
C GLU A 183 -1.79 -0.16 24.50
N ASN A 184 -1.47 0.79 23.61
CA ASN A 184 -0.63 0.64 22.40
C ASN A 184 -1.24 0.37 21.03
N ASP A 185 -2.56 0.37 20.84
CA ASP A 185 -3.11 0.20 19.48
C ASP A 185 -3.44 1.51 18.75
N ILE A 186 -3.14 1.51 17.45
CA ILE A 186 -3.52 2.55 16.49
C ILE A 186 -5.04 2.73 16.58
N LEU A 187 -5.54 3.98 16.54
CA LEU A 187 -6.97 4.26 16.49
C LEU A 187 -7.66 3.32 15.47
N PRO A 188 -8.79 2.66 15.81
CA PRO A 188 -9.50 1.71 14.93
C PRO A 188 -9.99 2.30 13.60
N ILE A 189 -9.72 3.58 13.35
CA ILE A 189 -10.03 4.33 12.12
C ILE A 189 -9.40 3.67 10.88
N LEU A 190 -8.35 2.85 11.06
CA LEU A 190 -7.63 2.17 9.98
C LEU A 190 -7.77 0.65 9.97
N MET A 191 -8.57 0.07 10.87
CA MET A 191 -8.77 -1.38 10.94
C MET A 191 -9.76 -1.86 9.87
#